data_AF-R4PL39-F1
#
_entry.id   AF-R4PL39-F1
#
_cell.length_a   1.000
_cell.length_b   1.000
_cell.length_c   1.000
_cell.angle_alpha   90.00
_cell.angle_beta   90.00
_cell.angle_gamma   90.00
#
_symmetry.space_group_name_H-M   'P 1'
#
loop_
_entity.id
_entity.type
_entity.pdbx_description
1 polymer ?
#
loop_
_entity_poly.entity_id
_entity_poly.type
_entity_poly.pdbx_seq_one_letter_code
_entity_poly.pdbx_strand_id
1 'polypeptide(L)'
;GWYDAKTGGDKWDFATSKMPAKNITLYAQYSANSYTATFDVDGKTTTQAVDYQGLLKEPKTPTKAGYTFKGWYDEKTDGKKWDFATDKMPANDITLYAQFTKNPVAPPTTGGNTPPTTNNGGNTTPPSANIPGSNTSNTSTGNSASTTSTMNAYDPYNSKEAS
;
A
#
# COMPACT_ATOMS: atom_id res chain seq x y z
N GLY A 1 -9.13 3.94 -31.93
CA GLY A 1 -9.59 4.81 -33.04
C GLY A 1 -8.83 4.47 -34.31
N TRP A 2 -9.17 5.11 -35.43
CA TRP A 2 -8.43 4.99 -36.69
C TRP A 2 -7.50 6.19 -36.87
N TYR A 3 -6.26 5.96 -37.29
CA TYR A 3 -5.19 6.97 -37.40
C TYR A 3 -4.47 6.85 -38.73
N ASP A 4 -3.86 7.94 -39.21
CA ASP A 4 -3.14 7.97 -40.48
C ASP A 4 -1.70 7.40 -40.42
N ALA A 5 -1.21 7.10 -39.21
CA ALA A 5 0.08 6.46 -38.98
C ALA A 5 -0.05 5.20 -38.11
N LYS A 6 0.89 4.27 -38.28
CA LYS A 6 0.94 3.01 -37.50
C LYS A 6 1.13 3.25 -36.00
N THR A 7 1.87 4.31 -35.62
CA THR A 7 2.09 4.74 -34.24
C THR A 7 1.92 6.26 -34.17
N GLY A 8 1.08 6.75 -33.26
CA GLY A 8 0.74 8.17 -33.18
C GLY A 8 -0.08 8.61 -34.39
N GLY A 9 0.25 9.77 -34.97
CA GLY A 9 -0.47 10.34 -36.11
C GLY A 9 -1.77 11.03 -35.71
N ASP A 10 -2.45 11.55 -36.73
CA ASP A 10 -3.72 12.25 -36.55
C ASP A 10 -4.88 11.26 -36.58
N LYS A 11 -5.82 11.45 -35.66
CA LYS A 11 -7.02 10.62 -35.58
C LYS A 11 -7.93 10.94 -36.78
N TRP A 12 -8.25 9.93 -37.58
CA TRP A 12 -9.23 10.05 -38.64
C TRP A 12 -10.65 10.12 -38.07
N ASP A 13 -11.35 11.21 -38.38
CA ASP A 13 -12.76 11.37 -38.06
C ASP A 13 -13.60 11.14 -39.32
N PHE A 14 -14.35 10.05 -39.36
CA PHE A 14 -15.20 9.67 -40.49
C PHE A 14 -16.36 10.64 -40.76
N ALA A 15 -16.72 11.50 -39.81
CA ALA A 15 -17.77 12.50 -39.99
C ALA A 15 -17.25 13.79 -40.63
N THR A 16 -15.99 14.15 -40.39
CA THR A 16 -15.45 15.49 -40.73
C THR A 16 -14.24 15.47 -41.67
N SER A 17 -13.48 14.38 -41.69
CA SER A 17 -12.28 14.24 -42.52
C SER A 17 -12.66 14.06 -43.99
N LYS A 18 -11.96 14.77 -44.89
CA LYS A 18 -12.19 14.68 -46.34
C LYS A 18 -11.21 13.69 -46.98
N MET A 19 -11.73 12.80 -47.82
CA MET A 19 -10.92 11.88 -48.59
C MET A 19 -10.02 12.66 -49.56
N PRO A 20 -8.69 12.47 -49.53
CA PRO A 20 -7.80 13.13 -50.48
C PRO A 20 -7.87 12.43 -51.86
N ALA A 21 -7.40 13.11 -52.91
CA ALA A 21 -7.29 12.56 -54.26
C ALA A 21 -6.09 11.58 -54.40
N LYS A 22 -5.95 10.67 -53.44
CA LYS A 22 -4.94 9.59 -53.39
C LYS A 22 -5.41 8.51 -52.43
N ASN A 23 -4.84 7.31 -52.55
CA ASN A 23 -5.08 6.24 -51.59
C ASN A 23 -4.53 6.63 -50.21
N ILE A 24 -5.27 6.24 -49.16
CA ILE A 24 -4.82 6.37 -47.77
C ILE A 24 -4.89 4.99 -47.10
N THR A 25 -4.07 4.80 -46.09
CA THR A 25 -4.11 3.65 -45.20
C THR A 25 -4.40 4.17 -43.81
N LEU A 26 -5.42 3.63 -43.16
CA LEU A 26 -5.75 3.95 -41.77
C LEU A 26 -5.40 2.77 -40.88
N TYR A 27 -4.86 3.06 -39.70
CA TYR A 27 -4.41 2.10 -38.72
C TYR A 27 -5.33 2.14 -37.51
N ALA A 28 -5.85 0.98 -37.12
CA ALA A 28 -6.57 0.86 -35.85
C ALA A 28 -5.56 0.93 -34.70
N GLN A 29 -5.79 1.84 -33.76
CA GLN A 29 -5.03 1.94 -32.51
C GLN A 29 -5.98 1.76 -31.31
N TYR A 30 -5.52 1.00 -30.32
CA TYR A 30 -6.28 0.63 -29.12
C TYR A 30 -5.67 1.27 -27.87
N SER A 31 -6.51 1.62 -26.92
CA SER A 31 -6.10 2.01 -25.56
C SER A 31 -6.45 0.89 -24.61
N ALA A 32 -5.63 0.69 -23.57
CA ALA A 32 -5.97 -0.25 -22.51
C ALA A 32 -7.24 0.22 -21.77
N ASN A 33 -8.08 -0.73 -21.38
CA ASN A 33 -9.17 -0.44 -20.46
C ASN A 33 -8.61 -0.22 -19.06
N SER A 34 -9.17 0.71 -18.30
CA SER A 34 -8.86 0.88 -16.88
C SER A 34 -9.91 0.17 -16.02
N TYR A 35 -9.44 -0.47 -14.95
CA TYR A 35 -10.26 -1.15 -13.94
C TYR A 35 -9.95 -0.60 -12.55
N THR A 36 -10.81 -0.89 -11.59
CA THR A 36 -10.69 -0.41 -10.20
C THR A 36 -10.16 -1.49 -9.28
N ALA A 37 -9.06 -1.20 -8.60
CA ALA A 37 -8.59 -1.95 -7.44
C ALA A 37 -9.09 -1.28 -6.17
N THR A 38 -9.76 -2.04 -5.31
CA THR A 38 -10.24 -1.59 -4.00
C THR A 38 -9.38 -2.20 -2.90
N PHE A 39 -8.82 -1.39 -2.01
CA PHE A 39 -8.07 -1.83 -0.84
C PHE A 39 -8.96 -1.72 0.40
N ASP A 40 -9.33 -2.85 0.99
CA ASP A 40 -10.18 -2.94 2.18
C ASP A 40 -9.36 -3.23 3.45
N VAL A 41 -9.51 -2.36 4.44
CA VAL A 41 -8.97 -2.54 5.80
C VAL A 41 -10.11 -2.54 6.80
N ASP A 42 -10.53 -3.72 7.24
CA ASP A 42 -11.65 -3.91 8.18
C ASP A 42 -12.93 -3.14 7.75
N GLY A 43 -13.25 -3.14 6.46
CA GLY A 43 -14.41 -2.47 5.86
C GLY A 43 -14.19 -1.01 5.49
N LYS A 44 -13.04 -0.42 5.82
CA LYS A 44 -12.64 0.92 5.33
C LYS A 44 -11.89 0.76 4.02
N THR A 45 -12.42 1.37 2.95
CA THR A 45 -11.88 1.19 1.59
C THR A 45 -11.15 2.42 1.07
N THR A 46 -10.16 2.17 0.21
CA THR A 46 -9.56 3.15 -0.70
C THR A 46 -9.47 2.53 -2.10
N THR A 47 -9.41 3.34 -3.14
CA THR A 47 -9.41 2.83 -4.52
C THR A 47 -8.25 3.35 -5.34
N GLN A 48 -7.87 2.57 -6.36
CA GLN A 48 -6.91 2.94 -7.39
C GLN A 48 -7.46 2.49 -8.75
N ALA A 49 -7.46 3.39 -9.74
CA ALA A 49 -7.70 3.02 -11.13
C ALA A 49 -6.38 2.59 -11.77
N VAL A 50 -6.37 1.43 -12.44
CA VAL A 50 -5.19 0.87 -13.11
C VAL A 50 -5.59 0.28 -14.46
N ASP A 51 -4.78 0.55 -15.47
CA ASP A 51 -4.95 -0.05 -16.80
C ASP A 51 -4.78 -1.57 -16.75
N TYR A 52 -5.52 -2.27 -17.60
CA TYR A 52 -5.37 -3.70 -17.82
C TYR A 52 -3.89 -4.07 -18.02
N GLN A 53 -3.44 -5.13 -17.36
CA GLN A 53 -2.05 -5.58 -17.33
C GLN A 53 -1.05 -4.62 -16.64
N GLY A 54 -1.52 -3.50 -16.09
CA GLY A 54 -0.72 -2.60 -15.27
C GLY A 54 -0.44 -3.14 -13.87
N LEU A 55 0.59 -2.61 -13.22
CA LEU A 55 0.91 -2.90 -11.82
C LEU A 55 0.19 -1.91 -10.89
N LEU A 56 -0.35 -2.42 -9.80
CA LEU A 56 -0.91 -1.59 -8.73
C LEU A 56 0.22 -0.89 -7.97
N LYS A 57 -0.08 0.29 -7.44
CA LYS A 57 0.83 0.97 -6.52
C LYS A 57 0.49 0.49 -5.11
N GLU A 58 1.47 -0.04 -4.40
CA GLU A 58 1.22 -0.48 -3.02
C GLU A 58 0.73 0.70 -2.16
N PRO A 59 -0.41 0.55 -1.47
CA PRO A 59 -0.93 1.59 -0.59
C PRO A 59 -0.08 1.69 0.68
N LYS A 60 -0.29 2.76 1.46
CA LYS A 60 0.35 2.88 2.77
C LYS A 60 -0.03 1.67 3.64
N THR A 61 0.98 1.04 4.24
CA THR A 61 0.78 -0.12 5.12
C THR A 61 -0.18 0.23 6.26
N PRO A 62 -1.28 -0.52 6.41
CA PRO A 62 -2.25 -0.26 7.48
C PRO A 62 -1.72 -0.72 8.84
N THR A 63 -2.19 -0.07 9.90
CA THR A 63 -1.80 -0.39 11.29
C THR A 63 -3.02 -0.78 12.11
N LYS A 64 -2.91 -1.85 12.90
CA LYS A 64 -3.97 -2.35 13.79
C LYS A 64 -3.37 -2.70 15.15
N ALA A 65 -3.86 -2.08 16.22
CA ALA A 65 -3.28 -2.23 17.57
C ALA A 65 -3.32 -3.69 18.04
N GLY A 66 -2.18 -4.22 18.49
CA GLY A 66 -2.05 -5.61 18.92
C GLY A 66 -1.97 -6.62 17.77
N TYR A 67 -1.79 -6.18 16.52
CA TYR A 67 -1.63 -7.04 15.35
C TYR A 67 -0.45 -6.61 14.48
N THR A 68 0.06 -7.54 13.67
CA THR A 68 1.07 -7.34 12.63
C THR A 68 0.43 -7.53 11.26
N PHE A 69 0.65 -6.60 10.33
CA PHE A 69 0.16 -6.70 8.96
C PHE A 69 0.89 -7.82 8.19
N LYS A 70 0.14 -8.73 7.55
CA LYS A 70 0.70 -9.85 6.77
C LYS A 70 0.84 -9.52 5.28
N GLY A 71 -0.04 -8.67 4.76
CA GLY A 71 -0.13 -8.38 3.35
C GLY A 71 -1.57 -8.16 2.87
N TRP A 72 -1.67 -7.90 1.58
CA TRP A 72 -2.91 -7.77 0.83
C TRP A 72 -3.26 -9.10 0.16
N TYR A 73 -4.52 -9.49 0.19
CA TYR A 73 -5.01 -10.77 -0.29
C TYR A 73 -6.27 -10.58 -1.14
N ASP A 74 -6.49 -11.42 -2.15
CA ASP A 74 -7.69 -11.34 -3.03
C ASP A 74 -9.00 -11.76 -2.35
N GLU A 75 -8.91 -12.43 -1.20
CA GLU A 75 -10.06 -12.81 -0.37
C GLU A 75 -9.85 -12.42 1.11
N LYS A 76 -10.98 -12.25 1.82
CA LYS A 76 -11.00 -11.90 3.25
C LYS A 76 -10.32 -12.95 4.13
N THR A 77 -10.42 -14.21 3.75
CA THR A 77 -9.88 -15.38 4.47
C THR A 77 -9.32 -16.36 3.45
N ASP A 78 -8.12 -16.91 3.70
CA ASP A 78 -7.48 -17.94 2.87
C ASP A 78 -7.22 -17.60 1.38
N GLY A 79 -7.30 -16.32 1.01
CA GLY A 79 -6.96 -15.86 -0.33
C GLY A 79 -5.48 -16.00 -0.72
N LYS A 80 -5.17 -15.77 -1.99
CA LYS A 80 -3.81 -15.62 -2.49
C LYS A 80 -3.27 -14.25 -2.09
N LYS A 81 -2.04 -14.23 -1.59
CA LYS A 81 -1.32 -12.97 -1.34
C LYS A 81 -1.04 -12.26 -2.66
N TRP A 82 -1.41 -10.99 -2.74
CA TRP A 82 -1.09 -10.12 -3.85
C TRP A 82 0.37 -9.69 -3.78
N ASP A 83 1.08 -9.82 -4.90
CA ASP A 83 2.44 -9.33 -5.10
C ASP A 83 2.43 -8.11 -6.03
N PHE A 84 2.60 -6.91 -5.47
CA PHE A 84 2.60 -5.65 -6.21
C PHE A 84 3.72 -5.52 -7.25
N ALA A 85 4.76 -6.36 -7.17
CA ALA A 85 5.84 -6.36 -8.15
C ALA A 85 5.55 -7.23 -9.38
N THR A 86 4.64 -8.21 -9.29
CA THR A 86 4.46 -9.22 -10.34
C THR A 86 3.00 -9.43 -10.77
N ASP A 87 2.04 -9.31 -9.85
CA ASP A 87 0.62 -9.46 -10.15
C ASP A 87 0.10 -8.23 -10.91
N LYS A 88 -0.62 -8.49 -12.00
CA LYS A 88 -1.13 -7.47 -12.91
C LYS A 88 -2.63 -7.28 -12.77
N MET A 89 -3.11 -6.08 -13.06
CA MET A 89 -4.54 -5.76 -13.05
C MET A 89 -5.31 -6.65 -14.07
N PRO A 90 -6.28 -7.46 -13.63
CA PRO A 90 -7.05 -8.32 -14.53
C PRO A 90 -8.09 -7.51 -15.31
N ALA A 91 -8.81 -8.18 -16.20
CA ALA A 91 -9.86 -7.56 -17.03
C ALA A 91 -11.19 -7.36 -16.27
N ASN A 92 -11.11 -7.05 -14.97
CA ASN A 92 -12.24 -6.80 -14.08
C ASN A 92 -11.78 -6.02 -12.84
N ASP A 93 -12.72 -5.40 -12.15
CA ASP A 93 -12.44 -4.78 -10.85
C ASP A 93 -12.07 -5.85 -9.81
N ILE A 94 -11.17 -5.51 -8.89
CA ILE A 94 -10.74 -6.39 -7.80
C ILE A 94 -10.86 -5.71 -6.45
N THR A 95 -10.96 -6.52 -5.40
CA THR A 95 -10.81 -6.06 -4.02
C THR A 95 -9.68 -6.83 -3.36
N LEU A 96 -8.74 -6.12 -2.74
CA LEU A 96 -7.67 -6.66 -1.94
C LEU A 96 -7.94 -6.36 -0.46
N TYR A 97 -7.89 -7.39 0.36
CA TYR A 97 -8.17 -7.35 1.79
C TYR A 97 -6.88 -7.36 2.60
N ALA A 98 -6.76 -6.44 3.54
CA ALA A 98 -5.67 -6.42 4.49
C ALA A 98 -5.82 -7.55 5.51
N GLN A 99 -4.84 -8.46 5.57
CA GLN A 99 -4.81 -9.52 6.58
C GLN A 99 -3.78 -9.23 7.67
N PHE A 100 -4.09 -9.66 8.89
CA PHE A 100 -3.30 -9.37 10.09
C PHE A 100 -3.10 -10.62 10.95
N THR A 101 -1.95 -10.73 11.62
CA THR A 101 -1.68 -11.74 12.66
C THR A 101 -1.71 -11.08 14.03
N LYS A 102 -2.44 -11.65 14.99
CA LYS A 102 -2.45 -11.16 16.37
C LYS A 102 -1.06 -11.27 16.98
N ASN A 103 -0.59 -10.20 17.60
CA ASN A 103 0.71 -10.19 18.27
C ASN A 103 0.64 -11.08 19.52
N PRO A 104 1.73 -11.80 19.85
CA PRO A 104 1.78 -12.58 21.08
C PRO A 104 1.58 -11.64 22.27
N VAL A 105 0.68 -12.01 23.16
CA VAL A 105 0.61 -11.39 24.48
C VAL A 105 1.76 -11.97 25.29
N ALA A 106 2.60 -11.11 25.86
CA ALA A 106 3.55 -11.57 26.86
C ALA A 106 2.75 -12.29 27.96
N PRO A 107 3.18 -13.46 28.43
CA PRO A 107 2.52 -14.10 29.57
C PRO A 107 2.48 -13.09 30.72
N PRO A 108 1.39 -13.05 31.51
CA PRO A 108 1.38 -12.23 32.71
C PRO A 108 2.60 -12.65 33.51
N THR A 109 3.50 -11.70 33.78
CA THR A 109 4.53 -11.90 34.79
C THR A 109 3.77 -12.07 36.09
N THR A 110 3.57 -13.32 36.53
CA THR A 110 3.23 -13.61 37.91
C THR A 110 4.40 -13.08 38.71
N GLY A 111 4.26 -11.83 39.16
CA GLY A 111 5.20 -11.22 40.09
C GLY A 111 5.33 -12.18 41.24
N GLY A 112 6.51 -12.79 41.36
CA GLY A 112 6.80 -13.70 42.45
C GLY A 112 6.53 -12.96 43.74
N ASN A 113 5.58 -13.47 44.53
CA ASN A 113 5.55 -13.21 45.95
C ASN A 113 6.88 -13.74 46.50
N THR A 114 7.88 -12.88 46.63
CA THR A 114 8.94 -13.13 47.61
C THR A 114 8.27 -13.20 48.98
N PRO A 115 8.39 -14.32 49.72
CA PRO A 115 7.95 -14.38 51.11
C PRO A 115 8.64 -13.24 51.88
N PRO A 116 7.92 -12.46 52.71
CA PRO A 116 8.59 -11.50 53.58
C PRO A 116 9.44 -12.28 54.58
N THR A 117 10.76 -12.15 54.49
CA THR A 117 11.65 -12.54 55.59
C THR A 117 11.34 -11.61 56.76
N THR A 118 10.89 -12.18 57.86
CA THR A 118 10.67 -11.48 59.12
C THR A 118 11.96 -10.80 59.57
N ASN A 119 11.97 -9.47 59.65
CA ASN A 119 12.82 -8.76 60.59
C ASN A 119 11.96 -7.71 61.28
N ASN A 120 11.62 -8.05 62.52
CA ASN A 120 10.90 -7.21 63.46
C ASN A 120 11.88 -6.19 64.03
N GLY A 121 11.54 -4.91 63.94
CA GLY A 121 12.31 -3.78 64.46
C GLY A 121 11.50 -2.51 64.29
N GLY A 122 10.55 -2.29 65.21
CA GLY A 122 9.55 -1.25 65.11
C GLY A 122 10.11 0.17 65.22
N ASN A 123 9.41 1.12 64.60
CA ASN A 123 9.12 2.42 65.20
C ASN A 123 7.85 3.00 64.59
N THR A 124 7.05 3.64 65.44
CA THR A 124 5.67 4.10 65.27
C THR A 124 5.53 5.31 64.35
N THR A 125 4.42 5.43 63.60
CA THR A 125 3.39 6.52 63.60
C THR A 125 2.48 6.45 62.35
N PRO A 126 1.14 6.63 62.42
CA PRO A 126 0.26 6.87 61.25
C PRO A 126 -0.45 8.26 61.31
N PRO A 127 -1.27 8.67 60.31
CA PRO A 127 -0.90 9.14 58.97
C PRO A 127 -1.49 10.55 58.64
N SER A 128 -1.08 11.19 57.55
CA SER A 128 -1.90 12.24 56.92
C SER A 128 -1.70 12.33 55.41
N ALA A 129 -2.81 12.50 54.71
CA ALA A 129 -3.04 12.31 53.28
C ALA A 129 -2.59 13.48 52.38
N ASN A 130 -2.24 13.19 51.12
CA ASN A 130 -2.76 13.96 49.97
C ASN A 130 -2.48 13.28 48.60
N ILE A 131 -3.53 13.22 47.77
CA ILE A 131 -3.58 13.11 46.29
C ILE A 131 -4.33 14.40 45.86
N PRO A 132 -4.19 15.07 44.67
CA PRO A 132 -3.82 14.57 43.32
C PRO A 132 -2.93 15.51 42.45
N GLY A 133 -2.54 15.02 41.25
CA GLY A 133 -2.59 15.88 40.05
C GLY A 133 -1.45 15.76 39.03
N SER A 134 -1.76 15.18 37.86
CA SER A 134 -1.42 15.65 36.50
C SER A 134 -0.09 16.40 36.26
N ASN A 135 0.79 15.84 35.41
CA ASN A 135 1.36 16.61 34.27
C ASN A 135 2.12 15.70 33.27
N THR A 136 1.57 15.58 32.04
CA THR A 136 2.13 16.15 30.79
C THR A 136 3.65 16.02 30.51
N SER A 137 3.90 15.49 29.31
CA SER A 137 4.94 15.85 28.34
C SER A 137 6.42 15.68 28.71
N ASN A 138 7.11 14.81 27.95
CA ASN A 138 8.37 15.24 27.38
C ASN A 138 8.57 14.72 25.95
N THR A 139 9.00 15.66 25.12
CA THR A 139 9.18 15.69 23.67
C THR A 139 10.56 15.18 23.22
N SER A 140 10.58 14.64 22.00
CA SER A 140 11.58 14.77 20.92
C SER A 140 13.05 15.07 21.26
N THR A 141 13.95 14.24 20.72
CA THR A 141 14.95 14.56 19.67
C THR A 141 15.69 13.24 19.37
N GLY A 142 15.92 12.72 18.17
CA GLY A 142 16.13 13.32 16.86
C GLY A 142 17.49 12.81 16.35
N ASN A 143 17.52 11.95 15.32
CA ASN A 143 18.60 12.01 14.32
C ASN A 143 18.17 11.38 12.99
N SER A 144 18.31 12.17 11.94
CA SER A 144 18.06 11.85 10.54
C SER A 144 19.35 11.33 9.91
N ALA A 145 19.24 10.32 9.05
CA ALA A 145 20.27 10.07 8.03
C ALA A 145 19.58 9.73 6.70
N SER A 146 19.81 10.64 5.76
CA SER A 146 19.43 10.62 4.35
C SER A 146 20.33 9.67 3.58
N THR A 147 19.76 8.87 2.67
CA THR A 147 20.52 8.37 1.51
C THR A 147 19.65 8.45 0.25
N THR A 148 20.05 9.36 -0.61
CA THR A 148 19.66 9.52 -2.01
C THR A 148 19.93 8.25 -2.81
N SER A 149 18.93 7.72 -3.53
CA SER A 149 19.14 6.80 -4.65
C SER A 149 18.55 7.40 -5.91
N THR A 150 19.42 7.56 -6.89
CA THR A 150 19.25 8.23 -8.17
C THR A 150 18.20 7.56 -9.06
N MET A 151 17.42 8.39 -9.76
CA MET A 151 16.50 7.97 -10.82
C MET A 151 17.26 7.26 -11.95
N ASN A 152 16.85 6.04 -12.30
CA ASN A 152 17.08 5.49 -13.63
C ASN A 152 15.79 5.69 -14.45
N ALA A 153 15.84 6.55 -15.45
CA ALA A 153 14.83 6.66 -16.47
C ALA A 153 14.88 5.41 -17.36
N TYR A 154 13.74 4.75 -17.56
CA TYR A 154 13.56 3.69 -18.54
C TYR A 154 13.16 4.34 -19.88
N ASP A 155 14.02 4.21 -20.89
CA ASP A 155 13.78 4.60 -22.27
C ASP A 155 13.32 3.37 -23.08
N PRO A 156 12.05 3.30 -23.53
CA PRO A 156 11.54 2.13 -24.26
C PRO A 156 11.87 2.12 -25.77
N TYR A 157 12.72 3.00 -26.31
CA TYR A 157 13.04 2.99 -27.75
C TYR A 157 14.55 2.91 -28.04
N ASN A 158 15.13 1.73 -27.80
CA ASN A 158 16.38 1.38 -28.47
C ASN A 158 16.32 -0.04 -29.06
N SER A 159 15.69 -0.15 -30.23
CA SER A 159 15.90 -1.27 -31.15
C SER A 159 16.69 -0.76 -32.35
N LYS A 160 18.03 -0.86 -32.28
CA LYS A 160 18.89 -0.84 -33.45
C LYS A 160 19.38 -2.26 -33.75
N GLU A 161 18.98 -2.75 -34.93
CA GLU A 161 19.77 -3.47 -35.94
C GLU A 161 20.90 -4.43 -35.47
N ALA A 162 20.71 -5.72 -35.76
CA ALA A 162 21.68 -6.74 -36.24
C ALA A 162 21.00 -8.12 -36.10
N SER A 163 20.94 -9.05 -37.06
CA SER A 163 21.64 -9.28 -38.33
C SER A 163 20.69 -9.93 -39.34
#